data_AF-A0A0N5BMG1-F1
#
_entry.id   AF-A0A0N5BMG1-F1
#
_cell.length_a   1.000
_cell.length_b   1.000
_cell.length_c   1.000
_cell.angle_alpha   90.00
_cell.angle_beta   90.00
_cell.angle_gamma   90.00
#
_symmetry.space_group_name_H-M   'P 1'
#
loop_
_entity.id
_entity.type
_entity.pdbx_description
1 polymer ?
#
loop_
_entity_poly.entity_id
_entity_poly.type
_entity_poly.pdbx_seq_one_letter_code
_entity_poly.pdbx_strand_id
1 'polypeptide(L)'
;MDFYNFLKKLNHVEKLRSEKFCLSYPEIPPNISLPIFHTLRHLYIRECECTKFINQTMINNLLENNKNFNRLAIHSKTTDFEEDVIKTFKRKHDNCTHDFNDDRDFVMILARSRFDYNKEREFRRFFPGETYTEMPDPFYNSFFEVNKTCIECNCNNTIFMHFQIDYESLKHK
;
A
#
# COMPACT_ATOMS: atom_id res chain seq x y z
N MET A 1 -22.80 -8.05 8.16
CA MET A 1 -22.24 -8.95 9.19
C MET A 1 -21.58 -10.18 8.55
N ASP A 2 -22.22 -10.85 7.59
CA ASP A 2 -21.78 -12.15 7.07
C ASP A 2 -20.45 -12.14 6.31
N PHE A 3 -20.22 -11.13 5.46
CA PHE A 3 -18.94 -10.96 4.78
C PHE A 3 -17.77 -10.83 5.76
N TYR A 4 -18.00 -10.12 6.86
CA TYR A 4 -16.97 -9.92 7.88
C TYR A 4 -16.67 -11.21 8.64
N ASN A 5 -17.72 -11.97 8.97
CA ASN A 5 -17.59 -13.30 9.57
C ASN A 5 -16.91 -14.27 8.62
N PHE A 6 -17.10 -14.13 7.31
CA PHE A 6 -16.36 -14.88 6.30
C PHE A 6 -14.87 -14.51 6.31
N LEU A 7 -14.51 -13.22 6.31
CA LEU A 7 -13.11 -12.79 6.38
C LEU A 7 -12.39 -13.36 7.62
N LYS A 8 -13.08 -13.44 8.77
CA LYS A 8 -12.51 -14.02 10.00
C LYS A 8 -12.16 -15.52 9.89
N LYS A 9 -12.75 -16.23 8.92
CA LYS A 9 -12.47 -17.65 8.67
C LYS A 9 -11.28 -17.86 7.73
N LEU A 10 -10.82 -16.81 7.06
CA LEU A 10 -9.67 -16.86 6.18
C LEU A 10 -8.38 -16.93 7.01
N ASN A 11 -7.89 -18.14 7.24
CA ASN A 11 -6.59 -18.39 7.85
C ASN A 11 -5.58 -18.81 6.78
N HIS A 12 -4.30 -18.53 6.99
CA HIS A 12 -3.21 -18.92 6.09
C HIS A 12 -3.30 -18.35 4.67
N VAL A 13 -4.00 -17.23 4.48
CA VAL A 13 -4.03 -16.53 3.19
C VAL A 13 -2.75 -15.72 3.03
N GLU A 14 -1.98 -15.99 1.97
CA GLU A 14 -0.79 -15.22 1.62
C GLU A 14 -1.09 -14.05 0.68
N LYS A 15 -2.13 -14.19 -0.16
CA LYS A 15 -2.49 -13.20 -1.19
C LYS A 15 -4.00 -13.03 -1.20
N LEU A 16 -4.45 -11.79 -1.03
CA LEU A 16 -5.86 -11.42 -1.17
C LEU A 16 -6.00 -10.42 -2.31
N ARG A 17 -6.80 -10.75 -3.33
CA ARG A 17 -7.06 -9.90 -4.50
C ARG A 17 -8.55 -9.74 -4.70
N SER A 18 -9.01 -8.49 -4.82
CA SER A 18 -10.37 -8.16 -5.24
C SER A 18 -10.35 -6.98 -6.22
N GLU A 19 -10.89 -7.14 -7.43
CA GLU A 19 -10.83 -6.13 -8.50
C GLU A 19 -12.05 -5.23 -8.63
N LYS A 20 -13.18 -5.65 -8.07
CA LYS A 20 -14.47 -4.93 -8.12
C LYS A 20 -15.16 -5.13 -6.78
N PHE A 21 -14.51 -4.67 -5.73
CA PHE A 21 -15.03 -4.81 -4.37
C PHE A 21 -16.20 -3.85 -4.17
N CYS A 22 -17.42 -4.39 -4.28
CA CYS A 22 -18.67 -3.68 -4.10
C CYS A 22 -19.38 -4.24 -2.85
N LEU A 23 -19.75 -3.38 -1.91
CA LEU A 23 -20.70 -3.71 -0.85
C LEU A 23 -21.99 -2.90 -1.05
N SER A 24 -23.12 -3.53 -0.72
CA SER A 24 -24.44 -2.88 -0.78
C SER A 24 -24.61 -1.75 0.25
N TYR A 25 -23.67 -1.62 1.20
CA TYR A 25 -23.67 -0.59 2.22
C TYR A 25 -22.63 0.48 1.87
N PRO A 26 -23.02 1.77 1.81
CA PRO A 26 -22.16 2.84 1.29
C PRO A 26 -21.01 3.20 2.23
N GLU A 27 -21.16 2.97 3.54
CA GLU A 27 -20.16 3.35 4.54
C GLU A 27 -19.95 2.25 5.58
N ILE A 28 -18.67 2.01 5.90
CA ILE A 28 -18.24 1.07 6.92
C ILE A 28 -17.85 1.88 8.16
N PRO A 29 -18.35 1.50 9.35
CA PRO A 29 -17.91 2.12 10.58
C PRO A 29 -16.38 2.14 10.69
N PRO A 30 -15.76 3.27 11.07
CA PRO A 30 -14.31 3.44 11.04
C PRO A 30 -13.55 2.55 12.04
N ASN A 31 -14.27 1.96 13.00
CA ASN A 31 -13.74 1.03 14.01
C ASN A 31 -13.72 -0.44 13.56
N ILE A 32 -14.17 -0.74 12.33
CA ILE A 32 -14.15 -2.09 11.77
C ILE A 32 -12.73 -2.38 11.25
N SER A 33 -12.04 -3.36 11.83
CA SER A 33 -10.65 -3.75 11.51
C SER A 33 -10.54 -5.15 10.89
N LEU A 34 -9.96 -5.23 9.67
CA LEU A 34 -9.78 -6.51 8.98
C LEU A 34 -9.19 -7.56 9.95
N PRO A 35 -9.68 -8.82 9.91
CA PRO A 35 -9.07 -9.87 10.70
C PRO A 35 -7.58 -9.97 10.37
N ILE A 36 -6.77 -10.23 11.39
CA ILE A 36 -5.31 -10.20 11.25
C ILE A 36 -4.87 -11.44 10.46
N PHE A 37 -4.50 -11.22 9.21
CA PHE A 37 -3.96 -12.26 8.36
C PHE A 37 -2.44 -12.34 8.53
N HIS A 38 -1.93 -12.98 9.58
CA HIS A 38 -0.47 -13.02 9.85
C HIS A 38 0.38 -13.58 8.70
N THR A 39 -0.22 -14.37 7.83
CA THR A 39 0.42 -14.94 6.63
C THR A 39 0.31 -14.05 5.40
N LEU A 40 -0.52 -13.00 5.42
CA LEU A 40 -0.78 -12.18 4.24
C LEU A 40 0.46 -11.40 3.86
N ARG A 41 0.96 -11.63 2.65
CA ARG A 41 2.08 -10.88 2.10
C ARG A 41 1.57 -9.78 1.18
N HIS A 42 0.52 -10.10 0.40
CA HIS A 42 0.02 -9.24 -0.67
C HIS A 42 -1.48 -8.94 -0.50
N LEU A 43 -1.82 -7.65 -0.49
CA LEU A 43 -3.20 -7.18 -0.54
C LEU A 43 -3.41 -6.34 -1.80
N TYR A 44 -4.36 -6.75 -2.63
CA TYR A 44 -4.86 -5.98 -3.76
C TYR A 44 -6.37 -5.78 -3.59
N ILE A 45 -6.82 -4.55 -3.47
CA ILE A 45 -8.24 -4.20 -3.40
C ILE A 45 -8.50 -3.02 -4.34
N ARG A 46 -9.41 -3.22 -5.29
CA ARG A 46 -10.02 -2.16 -6.07
C ARG A 46 -11.51 -2.09 -5.72
N GLU A 47 -11.89 -0.98 -5.11
CA GLU A 47 -13.26 -0.72 -4.70
C GLU A 47 -14.09 -0.22 -5.88
N CYS A 48 -15.37 -0.53 -5.84
CA CYS A 48 -16.35 0.09 -6.71
C CYS A 48 -16.60 1.53 -6.27
N GLU A 49 -17.09 2.38 -7.18
CA GLU A 49 -17.35 3.79 -6.86
C GLU A 49 -18.33 4.01 -5.69
N CYS A 50 -19.25 3.08 -5.46
CA CYS A 50 -20.25 3.15 -4.40
C CYS A 50 -19.76 2.64 -3.05
N THR A 51 -18.53 2.14 -2.94
CA THR A 51 -17.99 1.48 -1.75
C THR A 51 -16.80 2.25 -1.19
N LYS A 52 -16.79 2.43 0.14
CA LYS A 52 -15.65 2.93 0.92
C LYS A 52 -15.36 1.93 2.04
N PHE A 53 -14.84 0.77 1.68
CA PHE A 53 -14.62 -0.33 2.61
C PHE A 53 -13.31 -0.17 3.39
N ILE A 54 -12.24 0.19 2.69
CA ILE A 54 -10.94 0.43 3.28
C ILE A 54 -10.96 1.74 4.06
N ASN A 55 -10.43 1.66 5.28
CA ASN A 55 -10.18 2.81 6.15
C ASN A 55 -8.80 2.69 6.80
N GLN A 56 -8.35 3.79 7.41
CA GLN A 56 -7.07 3.88 8.12
C GLN A 56 -6.90 2.82 9.20
N THR A 57 -7.92 2.56 10.02
CA THR A 57 -7.86 1.53 11.09
C THR A 57 -7.52 0.15 10.54
N MET A 58 -8.14 -0.27 9.43
CA MET A 58 -7.87 -1.56 8.81
C MET A 58 -6.42 -1.69 8.34
N ILE A 59 -5.91 -0.63 7.68
CA ILE A 59 -4.57 -0.63 7.10
C ILE A 59 -3.51 -0.56 8.20
N ASN A 60 -3.68 0.29 9.20
CA ASN A 60 -2.76 0.39 10.32
C ASN A 60 -2.70 -0.92 11.11
N ASN A 61 -3.85 -1.53 11.41
CA ASN A 61 -3.91 -2.82 12.09
C ASN A 61 -3.18 -3.92 11.29
N LEU A 62 -3.34 -3.93 9.95
CA LEU A 62 -2.64 -4.87 9.08
C LEU A 62 -1.12 -4.64 9.12
N LEU A 63 -0.68 -3.40 9.01
CA LEU A 63 0.74 -3.04 8.96
C LEU A 63 1.48 -3.32 10.28
N GLU A 64 0.82 -3.09 11.41
CA GLU A 64 1.38 -3.28 12.75
C GLU A 64 1.46 -4.76 13.14
N ASN A 65 0.42 -5.54 12.81
CA ASN A 65 0.30 -6.92 13.28
C ASN A 65 0.77 -7.97 12.27
N ASN A 66 1.22 -7.55 11.09
CA ASN A 66 1.74 -8.43 10.05
C ASN A 66 3.16 -8.04 9.62
N LYS A 67 4.12 -8.81 10.12
CA LYS A 67 5.54 -8.64 9.80
C LYS A 67 5.88 -8.99 8.35
N ASN A 68 5.16 -9.93 7.75
CA ASN A 68 5.41 -10.46 6.41
C ASN A 68 4.76 -9.63 5.29
N PHE A 69 3.96 -8.63 5.65
CA PHE A 69 3.25 -7.79 4.71
C PHE A 69 4.21 -6.83 3.99
N ASN A 70 4.32 -6.99 2.66
CA ASN A 70 5.24 -6.24 1.81
C ASN A 70 4.63 -5.72 0.50
N ARG A 71 3.42 -6.14 0.10
CA ARG A 71 2.76 -5.62 -1.11
C ARG A 71 1.34 -5.13 -0.84
N LEU A 72 1.10 -3.87 -1.16
CA LEU A 72 -0.20 -3.20 -1.05
C LEU A 72 -0.59 -2.60 -2.39
N ALA A 73 -1.80 -2.84 -2.84
CA ALA A 73 -2.38 -2.15 -3.98
C ALA A 73 -3.82 -1.81 -3.64
N ILE A 74 -4.10 -0.53 -3.43
CA ILE A 74 -5.44 -0.07 -3.07
C ILE A 74 -5.89 1.00 -4.06
N HIS A 75 -7.02 0.71 -4.70
CA HIS A 75 -7.80 1.67 -5.46
C HIS A 75 -9.07 1.93 -4.68
N SER A 76 -9.05 2.97 -3.84
CA SER A 76 -10.13 3.36 -2.95
C SER A 76 -10.40 4.85 -3.10
N LYS A 77 -11.63 5.28 -2.78
CA LYS A 77 -11.95 6.71 -2.60
C LYS A 77 -11.42 7.27 -1.27
N THR A 78 -11.06 6.40 -0.34
CA THR A 78 -10.43 6.75 0.93
C THR A 78 -8.91 6.79 0.73
N THR A 79 -8.26 7.88 1.16
CA THR A 79 -6.80 8.10 0.98
C THR A 79 -6.10 8.56 2.26
N ASP A 80 -6.81 8.63 3.38
CA ASP A 80 -6.29 9.08 4.69
C ASP A 80 -5.20 8.16 5.27
N PHE A 81 -5.14 6.91 4.81
CA PHE A 81 -4.16 5.92 5.26
C PHE A 81 -2.82 5.96 4.52
N GLU A 82 -2.71 6.68 3.41
CA GLU A 82 -1.54 6.58 2.52
C GLU A 82 -0.24 6.98 3.21
N GLU A 83 -0.26 8.07 3.99
CA GLU A 83 0.94 8.51 4.70
C GLU A 83 1.42 7.47 5.72
N ASP A 84 0.50 6.81 6.41
CA ASP A 84 0.81 5.80 7.42
C ASP A 84 1.40 4.54 6.77
N VAL A 85 0.89 4.15 5.59
CA VAL A 85 1.50 3.10 4.77
C VAL A 85 2.93 3.45 4.42
N ILE A 86 3.16 4.65 3.84
CA ILE A 86 4.48 5.08 3.39
C ILE A 86 5.44 5.14 4.58
N LYS A 87 5.05 5.75 5.70
CA LYS A 87 5.85 5.80 6.93
C LYS A 87 6.20 4.42 7.45
N THR A 88 5.25 3.48 7.40
CA THR A 88 5.49 2.11 7.87
C THR A 88 6.43 1.34 6.95
N PHE A 89 6.26 1.44 5.64
CA PHE A 89 7.15 0.80 4.66
C PHE A 89 8.56 1.38 4.76
N LYS A 90 8.69 2.70 4.90
CA LYS A 90 9.99 3.35 5.19
C LYS A 90 10.63 2.83 6.47
N ARG A 91 9.89 2.77 7.58
CA ARG A 91 10.41 2.24 8.85
C ARG A 91 10.85 0.77 8.72
N LYS A 92 10.08 -0.06 8.03
CA LYS A 92 10.45 -1.47 7.79
C LYS A 92 11.68 -1.59 6.88
N HIS A 93 11.78 -0.73 5.88
CA HIS A 93 12.90 -0.63 4.95
C HIS A 93 14.19 -0.16 5.64
N ASP A 94 14.09 0.83 6.54
CA ASP A 94 15.21 1.37 7.31
C ASP A 94 15.76 0.37 8.35
N ASN A 95 14.92 -0.53 8.85
CA ASN A 95 15.28 -1.53 9.86
C ASN A 95 15.68 -2.87 9.20
N CYS A 96 16.88 -2.95 8.56
CA CYS A 96 17.45 -4.24 8.10
C CYS A 96 17.44 -5.24 9.26
N THR A 97 16.91 -6.44 9.05
CA THR A 97 16.97 -7.53 10.05
C THR A 97 18.18 -8.44 9.88
N HIS A 98 19.13 -8.05 9.03
CA HIS A 98 20.37 -8.80 8.70
C HIS A 98 20.13 -10.22 8.17
N ASP A 99 18.92 -10.51 7.71
CA ASP A 99 18.58 -11.78 7.08
C ASP A 99 18.79 -11.66 5.57
N PHE A 100 19.82 -12.33 5.06
CA PHE A 100 20.22 -12.30 3.65
C PHE A 100 19.17 -12.94 2.71
N ASN A 101 18.19 -13.66 3.24
CA ASN A 101 17.09 -14.26 2.45
C ASN A 101 15.81 -13.41 2.47
N ASP A 102 15.83 -12.24 3.10
CA ASP A 102 14.65 -11.39 3.23
C ASP A 102 14.62 -10.37 2.08
N ASP A 103 14.17 -10.82 0.90
CA ASP A 103 13.82 -9.96 -0.24
C ASP A 103 12.61 -9.08 0.14
N ARG A 104 12.86 -7.98 0.85
CA ARG A 104 11.82 -7.02 1.26
C ARG A 104 11.69 -5.89 0.28
N ASP A 105 11.27 -6.26 -0.92
CA ASP A 105 10.66 -5.33 -1.84
C ASP A 105 9.30 -4.92 -1.28
N PHE A 106 9.19 -3.63 -0.96
CA PHE A 106 7.93 -3.03 -0.57
C PHE A 106 7.26 -2.44 -1.80
N VAL A 107 6.16 -3.03 -2.23
CA VAL A 107 5.41 -2.53 -3.39
C VAL A 107 4.14 -1.86 -2.90
N MET A 108 3.95 -0.60 -3.28
CA MET A 108 2.69 0.08 -3.07
C MET A 108 2.12 0.72 -4.33
N ILE A 109 0.85 0.42 -4.59
CA ILE A 109 0.08 1.01 -5.68
C ILE A 109 -1.08 1.80 -5.06
N LEU A 110 -1.08 3.12 -5.27
CA LEU A 110 -2.09 4.04 -4.77
C LEU A 110 -2.81 4.70 -5.94
N ALA A 111 -4.13 4.85 -5.85
CA ALA A 111 -4.90 5.58 -6.84
C ALA A 111 -4.71 7.09 -6.69
N ARG A 112 -4.47 7.80 -7.81
CA ARG A 112 -4.40 9.26 -7.86
C ARG A 112 -5.32 9.83 -8.94
N SER A 113 -5.85 11.01 -8.65
CA SER A 113 -6.43 11.90 -9.67
C SER A 113 -5.32 12.35 -10.63
N ARG A 114 -5.59 12.31 -11.94
CA ARG A 114 -4.64 12.74 -12.99
C ARG A 114 -4.20 14.20 -12.85
N PHE A 115 -5.06 15.05 -12.28
CA PHE A 115 -4.85 16.49 -12.24
C PHE A 115 -3.93 16.95 -11.11
N ASP A 116 -3.80 16.15 -10.05
CA ASP A 116 -3.10 16.55 -8.84
C ASP A 116 -1.75 15.85 -8.68
N TYR A 117 -1.39 14.93 -9.59
CA TYR A 117 -0.17 14.15 -9.44
C TYR A 117 1.06 14.84 -10.04
N ASN A 118 2.08 15.05 -9.20
CA ASN A 118 3.40 15.47 -9.62
C ASN A 118 4.43 14.55 -8.95
N LYS A 119 5.13 13.75 -9.76
CA LYS A 119 6.09 12.74 -9.32
C LYS A 119 7.16 13.29 -8.39
N GLU A 120 7.86 14.33 -8.84
CA GLU A 120 8.96 14.96 -8.09
C GLU A 120 8.47 15.55 -6.75
N ARG A 121 7.28 16.16 -6.75
CA ARG A 121 6.67 16.71 -5.53
C ARG A 121 6.31 15.60 -4.54
N GLU A 122 5.70 14.51 -4.99
CA GLU A 122 5.38 13.36 -4.11
C GLU A 122 6.66 12.68 -3.60
N PHE A 123 7.67 12.50 -4.46
CA PHE A 123 8.97 11.96 -4.04
C PHE A 123 9.59 12.83 -2.94
N ARG A 124 9.73 14.15 -3.16
CA ARG A 124 10.30 15.08 -2.17
C ARG A 124 9.48 15.14 -0.87
N ARG A 125 8.16 15.01 -0.97
CA ARG A 125 7.26 14.97 0.19
C ARG A 125 7.54 13.74 1.06
N PHE A 126 7.69 12.57 0.45
CA PHE A 126 7.80 11.31 1.19
C PHE A 126 9.23 10.88 1.49
N PHE A 127 10.20 11.31 0.69
CA PHE A 127 11.61 10.95 0.79
C PHE A 127 12.49 12.22 0.78
N PRO A 128 12.33 13.11 1.77
CA PRO A 128 13.19 14.28 1.86
C PRO A 128 14.63 13.88 2.22
N GLY A 129 15.61 14.47 1.52
CA GLY A 129 17.04 14.30 1.79
C GLY A 129 17.78 13.42 0.77
N GLU A 130 19.06 13.15 1.06
CA GLU A 130 19.98 12.42 0.16
C GLU A 130 20.07 10.92 0.46
N THR A 131 19.34 10.43 1.46
CA THR A 131 19.42 9.03 1.91
C THR A 131 18.71 8.04 1.01
N TYR A 132 17.88 8.54 0.09
CA TYR A 132 17.10 7.75 -0.84
C TYR A 132 17.45 8.19 -2.26
N THR A 133 17.84 7.23 -3.10
CA THR A 133 18.08 7.50 -4.51
C THR A 133 16.83 7.16 -5.30
N GLU A 134 16.29 8.14 -6.01
CA GLU A 134 15.29 7.89 -7.05
C GLU A 134 15.97 7.17 -8.21
N MET A 135 15.47 5.99 -8.56
CA MET A 135 15.91 5.37 -9.82
C MET A 135 15.09 5.92 -10.98
N PRO A 136 15.74 6.44 -12.04
CA PRO A 136 15.05 6.95 -13.21
C PRO A 136 14.35 5.80 -13.95
N ASP A 137 13.02 5.85 -14.00
CA ASP A 137 12.21 5.05 -14.91
C ASP A 137 11.80 5.93 -16.11
N PRO A 138 12.36 5.70 -17.31
CA PRO A 138 12.08 6.52 -18.48
C PRO A 138 10.69 6.26 -19.10
N PHE A 139 9.96 5.25 -18.63
CA PHE A 139 8.70 4.81 -19.23
C PHE A 139 7.47 5.19 -18.39
N TYR A 140 7.62 5.35 -17.07
CA TYR A 140 6.48 5.57 -16.17
C TYR A 140 6.65 6.80 -15.27
N ASN A 141 6.04 7.92 -15.67
CA ASN A 141 5.97 9.12 -14.83
C ASN A 141 5.17 8.92 -13.53
N SER A 142 4.38 7.85 -13.41
CA SER A 142 3.60 7.49 -12.22
C SER A 142 4.36 6.67 -11.19
N PHE A 143 5.58 6.26 -11.50
CA PHE A 143 6.34 5.28 -10.73
C PHE A 143 7.67 5.87 -10.29
N PHE A 144 8.01 5.70 -9.02
CA PHE A 144 9.38 5.84 -8.58
C PHE A 144 9.79 4.67 -7.70
N GLU A 145 11.04 4.30 -7.90
CA GLU A 145 11.74 3.30 -7.13
C GLU A 145 12.71 4.03 -6.20
N VAL A 146 12.67 3.64 -4.94
CA VAL A 146 13.50 4.20 -3.88
C VAL A 146 14.36 3.08 -3.32
N ASN A 147 15.68 3.26 -3.42
CA ASN A 147 16.65 2.34 -2.85
C ASN A 147 17.36 2.99 -1.66
N LYS A 148 17.66 2.17 -0.65
CA LYS A 148 18.62 2.49 0.40
C LYS A 148 19.43 1.24 0.72
N THR A 149 20.74 1.35 0.65
CA THR A 149 21.66 0.30 1.08
C THR A 149 21.78 0.32 2.59
N CYS A 150 21.65 -0.84 3.23
CA CYS A 150 21.98 -0.96 4.65
C CYS A 150 23.49 -1.07 4.82
N ILE A 151 24.07 -0.19 5.64
CA ILE A 151 25.52 -0.13 5.87
C ILE A 151 26.05 -1.40 6.56
N GLU A 152 25.24 -2.03 7.42
CA GLU A 152 25.67 -3.16 8.24
C GLU A 152 25.64 -4.50 7.48
N CYS A 153 24.57 -4.74 6.72
CA CYS A 153 24.33 -6.01 6.01
C CYS A 153 24.66 -5.93 4.50
N ASN A 154 24.91 -4.73 3.96
CA ASN A 154 25.09 -4.44 2.52
C ASN A 154 23.95 -4.98 1.62
N CYS A 155 22.76 -5.24 2.20
CA CYS A 155 21.59 -5.56 1.40
C CYS A 155 20.96 -4.26 0.87
N ASN A 156 20.37 -4.38 -0.32
CA ASN A 156 19.57 -3.32 -0.92
C ASN A 156 18.11 -3.71 -0.75
N ASN A 157 17.38 -2.93 0.03
CA ASN A 157 15.93 -3.03 0.04
C ASN A 157 15.38 -1.96 -0.90
N THR A 158 14.26 -2.25 -1.54
CA THR A 158 13.63 -1.32 -2.47
C THR A 158 12.19 -1.05 -2.07
N ILE A 159 11.80 0.24 -2.12
CA ILE A 159 10.40 0.65 -2.07
C ILE A 159 9.98 1.05 -3.48
N PHE A 160 9.01 0.32 -4.02
CA PHE A 160 8.36 0.61 -5.29
C PHE A 160 7.05 1.35 -5.01
N MET A 161 6.93 2.57 -5.51
CA MET A 161 5.71 3.36 -5.38
C MET A 161 5.13 3.66 -6.76
N HIS A 162 3.89 3.23 -6.99
CA HIS A 162 3.16 3.49 -8.22
C HIS A 162 1.87 4.25 -7.93
N PHE A 163 1.74 5.43 -8.53
CA PHE A 163 0.53 6.23 -8.49
C PHE A 163 -0.30 5.98 -9.75
N GLN A 164 -1.22 5.02 -9.68
CA GLN A 164 -2.04 4.66 -10.82
C GLN A 164 -3.16 5.69 -11.02
N ILE A 165 -3.25 6.25 -12.22
CA ILE A 165 -4.34 7.15 -12.60
C ILE A 165 -5.64 6.34 -12.66
N ASP A 166 -6.64 6.75 -11.86
CA ASP A 166 -7.97 6.15 -11.92
C ASP A 166 -8.84 6.86 -12.97
N TYR A 167 -9.02 6.23 -14.13
CA TYR A 167 -9.81 6.77 -15.23
C TYR A 167 -11.32 6.73 -15.01
N GLU A 168 -11.82 5.95 -14.04
CA GLU A 168 -13.26 5.90 -13.75
C GLU A 168 -13.70 7.16 -13.00
N SER A 169 -12.84 7.71 -12.13
CA SER A 169 -13.07 8.97 -11.43
C SER A 169 -13.24 10.21 -12.33
N LEU A 170 -12.90 10.09 -13.63
CA LEU A 170 -12.97 11.16 -14.62
C LEU A 170 -14.32 11.23 -15.36
N LYS A 171 -15.17 10.20 -15.27
CA LYS A 171 -16.43 10.16 -16.04
C LYS A 171 -17.59 10.95 -15.40
N HIS A 172 -17.36 11.51 -14.21
CA HIS A 172 -18.39 12.18 -13.40
C HIS A 172 -18.02 13.61 -12.97
N LYS A 173 -17.08 14.25 -13.67
CA LYS A 173 -16.80 15.70 -13.54
C LYS A 173 -17.41 16.49 -14.67
#